data_AF-A0A7C1BAZ2-F1
#
_entry.id   AF-A0A7C1BAZ2-F1
#
_cell.length_a   1.000
_cell.length_b   1.000
_cell.length_c   1.000
_cell.angle_alpha   90.00
_cell.angle_beta   90.00
_cell.angle_gamma   90.00
#
_symmetry.space_group_name_H-M   'P 1'
#
loop_
_entity.id
_entity.type
_entity.pdbx_description
1 polymer ?
#
loop_
_entity_poly.entity_id
_entity_poly.type
_entity_poly.pdbx_seq_one_letter_code
_entity_poly.pdbx_strand_id
1 'polypeptide(L)'
;MKKEAIVLGVMVVFAIALFAPVIPAAAEEESIQYDGWVGPDSALYGLKIAFENIYEAVSFSVDAKLAKQAINAEKRLAEAEAMMEKGKPEAAQKALERYM
;
A
#
# COMPACT_ATOMS: atom_id res chain seq x y z
N MET A 1 -25.52 -16.66 -51.60
CA MET A 1 -25.00 -15.29 -51.32
C MET A 1 -25.38 -14.78 -49.93
N LYS A 2 -26.67 -14.60 -49.56
CA LYS A 2 -27.05 -14.00 -48.25
C LYS A 2 -26.58 -14.78 -47.00
N LYS A 3 -26.67 -16.12 -47.03
CA LYS A 3 -26.27 -17.01 -45.92
C LYS A 3 -24.76 -17.02 -45.64
N GLU A 4 -23.93 -16.94 -46.68
CA GLU A 4 -22.47 -16.88 -46.53
C GLU A 4 -21.99 -15.54 -46.01
N ALA A 5 -22.64 -14.43 -46.43
CA ALA A 5 -22.36 -13.11 -45.87
C ALA A 5 -22.71 -13.00 -44.37
N ILE A 6 -23.77 -13.69 -43.93
CA ILE A 6 -24.13 -13.77 -42.50
C ILE A 6 -23.10 -14.59 -41.72
N VAL A 7 -22.66 -15.73 -42.24
CA VAL A 7 -21.64 -16.57 -41.61
C VAL A 7 -20.30 -15.85 -41.51
N LEU A 8 -19.89 -15.14 -42.57
CA LEU A 8 -18.67 -14.34 -42.58
C LEU A 8 -18.75 -13.19 -41.55
N GLY A 9 -19.90 -12.50 -41.49
CA GLY A 9 -20.14 -11.44 -40.51
C GLY A 9 -20.07 -11.94 -39.07
N VAL A 10 -20.67 -13.10 -38.78
CA VAL A 10 -20.59 -13.73 -37.45
C VAL A 10 -19.17 -14.14 -37.10
N MET A 11 -18.41 -14.70 -38.05
CA MET A 11 -17.01 -15.05 -37.82
C MET A 11 -16.11 -13.84 -37.56
N VAL A 12 -16.31 -12.72 -38.27
CA VAL A 12 -15.53 -11.49 -38.06
C VAL A 12 -15.83 -10.87 -36.69
N VAL A 13 -17.09 -10.84 -36.26
CA VAL A 13 -17.45 -10.37 -34.92
C VAL A 13 -16.86 -11.26 -33.83
N PHE A 14 -16.86 -12.58 -34.04
CA PHE A 14 -16.24 -13.53 -33.11
C PHE A 14 -14.72 -13.37 -33.05
N ALA A 15 -14.06 -13.11 -34.17
CA ALA A 15 -12.62 -12.88 -34.23
C ALA A 15 -12.18 -11.58 -33.53
N ILE A 16 -13.00 -10.53 -33.57
CA ILE A 16 -12.73 -9.26 -32.87
C ILE A 16 -12.87 -9.44 -31.35
N ALA A 17 -13.83 -10.25 -30.89
CA ALA A 17 -14.02 -10.53 -29.46
C ALA A 17 -12.85 -11.31 -28.85
N LEU A 18 -12.13 -12.13 -29.64
CA LEU A 18 -10.96 -12.88 -29.19
C LEU A 18 -9.69 -12.04 -29.00
N PHE A 19 -9.68 -10.81 -29.53
CA PHE A 19 -8.55 -9.88 -29.43
C PHE A 19 -8.85 -8.64 -28.59
N ALA A 20 -9.96 -8.65 -27.82
CA ALA A 20 -10.20 -7.61 -26.85
C ALA A 20 -9.06 -7.61 -25.81
N PRO A 21 -8.36 -6.48 -25.59
CA PRO A 21 -7.33 -6.40 -24.57
C PRO A 21 -7.99 -6.67 -23.21
N VAL A 22 -7.57 -7.73 -22.55
CA VAL A 22 -7.90 -7.96 -21.14
C VAL A 22 -7.17 -6.87 -20.37
N ILE A 23 -7.89 -5.82 -19.99
CA ILE A 23 -7.36 -4.82 -19.05
C ILE A 23 -7.25 -5.56 -17.71
N PRO A 24 -6.04 -5.77 -17.16
CA PRO A 24 -5.94 -6.31 -15.83
C PRO A 24 -6.67 -5.34 -14.90
N ALA A 25 -7.67 -5.85 -14.17
CA ALA A 25 -8.25 -5.11 -13.07
C ALA A 25 -7.10 -4.65 -12.16
N ALA A 26 -7.03 -3.36 -11.87
CA ALA A 26 -6.03 -2.81 -10.97
C ALA A 26 -6.02 -3.69 -9.71
N ALA A 27 -4.87 -4.28 -9.40
CA ALA A 27 -4.72 -5.00 -8.16
C ALA A 27 -5.09 -4.04 -7.03
N GLU A 28 -6.07 -4.42 -6.20
CA GLU A 28 -6.31 -3.72 -4.94
C GLU A 28 -5.00 -3.90 -4.16
N GLU A 29 -4.17 -2.86 -4.14
CA GLU A 29 -3.03 -2.82 -3.23
C GLU A 29 -3.63 -2.94 -1.83
N GLU A 30 -3.26 -4.01 -1.12
CA GLU A 30 -3.70 -4.23 0.24
C GLU A 30 -3.18 -3.06 1.07
N SER A 31 -4.05 -2.08 1.34
CA SER A 31 -3.67 -0.87 2.04
C SER A 31 -3.28 -1.26 3.46
N ILE A 32 -2.12 -0.79 3.91
CA ILE A 32 -1.65 -1.10 5.25
C ILE A 32 -2.40 -0.16 6.19
N GLN A 33 -3.60 -0.56 6.61
CA GLN A 33 -4.46 0.30 7.40
C GLN A 33 -3.82 0.58 8.77
N TYR A 34 -3.53 1.85 9.04
CA TYR A 34 -2.99 2.26 10.33
C TYR A 34 -4.06 2.27 11.44
N ASP A 35 -3.89 1.42 12.45
CA ASP A 35 -4.76 1.28 13.63
C ASP A 35 -4.20 1.94 14.92
N GLY A 36 -3.20 2.82 14.79
CA GLY A 36 -2.59 3.43 15.98
C GLY A 36 -3.35 4.64 16.53
N TRP A 37 -3.41 4.75 17.87
CA TRP A 37 -3.99 5.92 18.55
C TRP A 37 -3.15 7.21 18.43
N VAL A 38 -1.85 7.11 18.14
CA VAL A 38 -0.92 8.26 18.11
C VAL A 38 -0.20 8.31 16.76
N GLY A 39 -0.79 9.05 15.82
CA GLY A 39 -0.25 9.27 14.48
C GLY A 39 0.74 10.43 14.36
N PRO A 40 1.34 10.63 13.17
CA PRO A 40 2.34 11.67 12.90
C PRO A 40 1.86 13.11 13.14
N ASP A 41 0.55 13.34 13.03
CA ASP A 41 -0.11 14.62 13.28
C ASP A 41 -0.32 14.94 14.77
N SER A 42 -0.01 14.00 15.67
CA SER A 42 -0.09 14.20 17.11
C SER A 42 1.17 14.83 17.70
N ALA A 43 1.00 15.67 18.72
CA ALA A 43 2.09 16.18 19.54
C ALA A 43 2.83 15.06 20.30
N LEU A 44 2.14 13.95 20.60
CA LEU A 44 2.71 12.79 21.31
C LEU A 44 3.53 11.87 20.40
N TYR A 45 3.56 12.14 19.09
CA TYR A 45 4.24 11.27 18.13
C TYR A 45 5.73 11.12 18.42
N GLY A 46 6.42 12.20 18.82
CA GLY A 46 7.83 12.13 19.20
C GLY A 46 8.08 11.18 20.38
N LEU A 47 7.16 11.16 21.35
CA LEU A 47 7.23 10.27 22.51
C LEU A 47 6.97 8.81 22.10
N LYS A 48 6.00 8.56 21.21
CA LYS A 48 5.79 7.23 20.62
C LYS A 48 7.08 6.69 20.00
N ILE A 49 7.73 7.48 19.15
CA ILE A 49 8.99 7.07 18.50
C ILE A 49 10.09 6.82 19.54
N ALA A 50 10.20 7.66 20.57
CA ALA A 50 11.21 7.45 21.61
C ALA A 50 11.02 6.10 22.33
N PHE A 51 9.78 5.71 22.65
CA PHE A 51 9.49 4.40 23.23
C PHE A 51 9.76 3.24 22.25
N GLU A 52 9.38 3.38 20.98
CA GLU A 52 9.68 2.37 19.94
C GLU A 52 11.19 2.16 19.79
N ASN A 53 11.99 3.22 19.83
CA ASN A 53 13.46 3.16 19.76
C ASN A 53 14.08 2.52 21.01
N ILE A 54 13.60 2.84 22.21
CA ILE A 54 14.04 2.19 23.45
C ILE A 54 13.73 0.69 23.37
N TYR A 55 12.52 0.35 22.94
CA TYR A 55 12.09 -1.05 22.83
C TYR A 55 12.92 -1.82 21.80
N GLU A 56 13.27 -1.19 20.67
CA GLU A 56 14.19 -1.76 19.70
C GLU A 56 15.58 -1.98 20.30
N ALA A 57 16.13 -0.98 20.99
CA ALA A 57 17.48 -1.00 21.55
C ALA A 57 17.68 -2.08 22.63
N VAL A 58 16.65 -2.39 23.43
CA VAL A 58 16.71 -3.44 24.47
C VAL A 58 16.45 -4.85 23.94
N SER A 59 16.38 -5.03 22.62
CA SER A 59 16.19 -6.36 22.03
C SER A 59 17.42 -7.24 22.23
N PHE A 60 17.22 -8.43 22.80
CA PHE A 60 18.30 -9.31 23.23
C PHE A 60 19.00 -10.08 22.10
N SER A 61 18.45 -10.11 20.88
CA SER A 61 19.04 -10.78 19.73
C SER A 61 18.99 -9.91 18.47
N VAL A 62 19.88 -10.20 17.52
CA VAL A 62 19.93 -9.53 16.20
C VAL A 62 18.63 -9.75 15.45
N ASP A 63 18.12 -10.98 15.40
CA ASP A 63 16.86 -11.31 14.72
C ASP A 63 15.67 -10.56 15.32
N ALA A 64 15.59 -10.46 16.65
CA ALA A 64 14.53 -9.72 17.32
C ALA A 64 14.63 -8.21 17.02
N LYS A 65 15.85 -7.68 16.90
CA LYS A 65 16.05 -6.28 16.51
C LYS A 65 15.62 -6.03 15.08
N LEU A 66 16.03 -6.88 14.14
CA LEU A 66 15.64 -6.78 12.72
C LEU A 66 14.12 -6.89 12.54
N ALA A 67 13.47 -7.81 13.25
CA ALA A 67 12.03 -7.94 13.23
C ALA A 67 11.33 -6.65 13.72
N LYS A 68 11.83 -6.01 14.78
CA LYS A 68 11.27 -4.74 15.26
C LYS A 68 11.50 -3.59 14.29
N GLN A 69 12.65 -3.53 13.64
CA GLN A 69 12.92 -2.54 12.60
C GLN A 69 11.93 -2.69 11.43
N ALA A 70 11.70 -3.91 10.96
CA ALA A 70 10.72 -4.20 9.92
C ALA A 70 9.29 -3.77 10.34
N ILE A 71 8.86 -4.13 11.55
CA ILE A 71 7.56 -3.71 12.10
C ILE A 71 7.44 -2.18 12.19
N ASN A 72 8.49 -1.49 12.63
CA ASN A 72 8.49 -0.04 12.74
C ASN A 72 8.42 0.64 11.37
N ALA A 73 9.11 0.09 10.37
CA ALA A 73 9.08 0.53 8.97
C ALA A 73 7.68 0.34 8.35
N GLU A 74 7.07 -0.83 8.51
CA GLU A 74 5.68 -1.10 8.07
C GLU A 74 4.70 -0.10 8.69
N LYS A 75 4.82 0.17 10.00
CA LYS A 75 4.01 1.20 10.65
C LYS A 75 4.23 2.59 10.06
N ARG A 76 5.44 2.95 9.62
CA ARG A 76 5.68 4.28 9.01
C ARG A 76 4.97 4.39 7.67
N LEU A 77 4.96 3.32 6.87
CA LEU A 77 4.23 3.28 5.60
C LEU A 77 2.72 3.42 5.83
N ALA A 78 2.17 2.62 6.74
CA ALA A 78 0.77 2.68 7.14
C ALA A 78 0.37 4.09 7.62
N GLU A 79 1.21 4.71 8.46
CA GLU A 79 0.96 6.07 8.93
C GLU A 79 1.04 7.11 7.81
N ALA A 80 1.98 6.95 6.87
CA ALA A 80 2.10 7.85 5.73
C ALA A 80 0.87 7.75 4.83
N GLU A 81 0.44 6.54 4.48
CA GLU A 81 -0.76 6.27 3.69
C GLU A 81 -2.00 6.87 4.37
N ALA A 82 -2.21 6.57 5.65
CA ALA A 82 -3.35 7.09 6.41
C ALA A 82 -3.34 8.63 6.53
N MET A 83 -2.17 9.29 6.53
CA MET A 83 -2.07 10.74 6.53
C MET A 83 -2.32 11.34 5.14
N MET A 84 -1.90 10.66 4.07
CA MET A 84 -2.21 11.03 2.69
C MET A 84 -3.73 10.97 2.43
N GLU A 85 -4.40 9.89 2.86
CA GLU A 85 -5.86 9.76 2.77
C GLU A 85 -6.61 10.87 3.52
N LYS A 86 -6.02 11.36 4.63
CA LYS A 86 -6.55 12.48 5.43
C LYS A 86 -6.20 13.86 4.88
N GLY A 87 -5.50 13.95 3.74
CA GLY A 87 -5.07 15.22 3.15
C GLY A 87 -4.02 15.96 3.97
N LYS A 88 -3.17 15.22 4.70
CA LYS A 88 -2.10 15.77 5.57
C LYS A 88 -0.71 15.38 5.05
N PRO A 89 -0.26 15.92 3.91
CA PRO A 89 0.99 15.51 3.26
C PRO A 89 2.23 15.77 4.14
N GLU A 90 2.25 16.82 4.96
CA GLU A 90 3.36 17.11 5.87
C GLU A 90 3.47 16.06 6.97
N ALA A 91 2.34 15.57 7.48
CA ALA A 91 2.29 14.49 8.46
C ALA A 91 2.71 13.15 7.85
N ALA A 92 2.34 12.91 6.59
CA ALA A 92 2.80 11.75 5.83
C ALA A 92 4.33 11.78 5.62
N GLN A 93 4.88 12.93 5.22
CA GLN A 93 6.32 13.10 5.05
C GLN A 93 7.07 12.88 6.37
N LYS A 94 6.54 13.40 7.48
CA LYS A 94 7.09 13.16 8.83
C LYS A 94 7.10 11.68 9.24
N ALA A 95 6.17 10.86 8.73
CA ALA A 95 6.22 9.41 8.91
C ALA A 95 7.34 8.77 8.07
N LEU A 96 7.44 9.16 6.80
CA LEU A 96 8.44 8.65 5.85
C LEU A 96 9.87 9.01 6.24
N GLU A 97 10.11 10.18 6.84
CA GLU A 97 11.41 10.58 7.39
C GLU A 97 11.91 9.63 8.50
N ARG A 98 11.03 8.78 9.05
CA ARG A 98 11.33 7.81 10.10
C ARG A 98 11.29 6.36 9.60
N TYR A 99 11.16 6.14 8.28
CA TYR A 99 11.02 4.81 7.66
C TYR A 99 12.31 3.98 7.70
N MET A 100 13.48 4.63 7.78
CA MET A 100 14.80 4.00 7.85
C MET A 100 15.57 4.44 9.09
#